data_AF-A0A562S4W1-F1
#
_entry.id   AF-A0A562S4W1-F1
#
_cell.length_a   1.000
_cell.length_b   1.000
_cell.length_c   1.000
_cell.angle_alpha   90.00
_cell.angle_beta   90.00
_cell.angle_gamma   90.00
#
_symmetry.space_group_name_H-M   'P 1'
#
loop_
_entity.id
_entity.type
_entity.pdbx_description
1 polymer ?
#
loop_
_entity_poly.entity_id
_entity_poly.type
_entity_poly.pdbx_seq_one_letter_code
_entity_poly.pdbx_strand_id
1 'polypeptide(L)'
;MPFSRRTFVIALLLGAASPTWAQSQDKATQVREAFASPYGKALTAELGKSLRASADPACLTDKGLAADQIEPRGRDIVITWGTRMLEGASAFIDRQNSDNPFAGAAELESLKSNPDVKRYLAMEEPIRQAKILDLIFEHFDRHNVIARVKLGAVYPLETGNEALLRLNPTDATEERLETFAGKSRSKALKRFLQLSDQGAIAQSAAIKKASSPPPLPHTFFKDVESDLAELCIRSGK
;
A
#
# COMPACT_ATOMS: atom_id res chain seq x y z
N MET A 1 -3.80 21.23 -32.98
CA MET A 1 -3.56 21.10 -31.53
C MET A 1 -3.12 19.67 -31.26
N PRO A 2 -1.84 19.43 -30.93
CA PRO A 2 -1.31 18.08 -30.78
C PRO A 2 -1.74 17.50 -29.43
N PHE A 3 -2.29 16.29 -29.48
CA PHE A 3 -2.67 15.51 -28.29
C PHE A 3 -1.43 15.25 -27.43
N SER A 4 -1.47 15.75 -26.19
CA SER A 4 -0.42 15.56 -25.18
C SER A 4 -0.29 14.08 -24.82
N ARG A 5 0.90 13.50 -25.04
CA ARG A 5 1.27 12.10 -24.72
C ARG A 5 1.45 11.85 -23.20
N ARG A 6 0.66 12.50 -22.34
CA ARG A 6 0.83 12.44 -20.87
C ARG A 6 -0.06 11.43 -20.16
N THR A 7 -0.51 10.38 -20.86
CA THR A 7 -1.37 9.36 -20.26
C THR A 7 -0.84 7.96 -20.53
N PHE A 8 0.40 7.68 -20.12
CA PHE A 8 0.83 6.29 -19.90
C PHE A 8 0.45 5.90 -18.48
N VAL A 9 -0.82 5.56 -18.37
CA VAL A 9 -1.46 4.57 -17.47
C VAL A 9 -0.60 4.13 -16.29
N ILE A 10 -0.86 4.80 -15.16
CA ILE A 10 -0.69 4.31 -13.80
C ILE A 10 -1.59 3.07 -13.64
N ALA A 11 -1.07 1.87 -13.89
CA ALA A 11 -1.71 0.63 -13.49
C ALA A 11 -0.66 -0.48 -13.42
N LEU A 12 0.25 -0.47 -12.44
CA LEU A 12 1.37 -1.42 -12.45
C LEU A 12 1.65 -2.17 -11.15
N LEU A 13 0.89 -1.99 -10.07
CA LEU A 13 1.40 -2.45 -8.76
C LEU A 13 0.56 -3.46 -7.98
N LEU A 14 -0.48 -4.05 -8.59
CA LEU A 14 -1.20 -5.17 -7.99
C LEU A 14 -1.33 -6.41 -8.90
N GLY A 15 -0.92 -6.32 -10.18
CA GLY A 15 -1.33 -7.24 -11.24
C GLY A 15 -0.41 -8.39 -11.64
N ALA A 16 0.80 -8.50 -11.11
CA ALA A 16 1.77 -9.51 -11.56
C ALA A 16 1.86 -10.74 -10.63
N ALA A 17 0.73 -11.20 -10.07
CA ALA A 17 0.68 -12.45 -9.33
C ALA A 17 0.36 -13.61 -10.31
N SER A 18 1.44 -14.28 -10.76
CA SER A 18 1.37 -15.63 -11.33
C SER A 18 1.80 -16.62 -10.25
N PRO A 19 1.28 -17.86 -10.24
CA PRO A 19 1.52 -18.80 -9.16
C PRO A 19 2.92 -19.41 -9.33
N THR A 20 3.95 -18.81 -8.73
CA THR A 20 5.25 -19.46 -8.41
C THR A 20 6.04 -18.64 -7.39
N TRP A 21 5.50 -18.61 -6.18
CA TRP A 21 6.14 -18.75 -4.88
C TRP A 21 7.61 -19.22 -4.90
N ALA A 22 8.56 -18.30 -5.09
CA ALA A 22 9.92 -18.43 -4.57
C ALA A 22 10.52 -17.01 -4.55
N GLN A 23 10.24 -16.31 -3.44
CA GLN A 23 10.48 -14.88 -3.18
C GLN A 23 9.41 -13.91 -3.73
N SER A 24 8.12 -14.27 -3.64
CA SER A 24 7.17 -13.25 -3.18
C SER A 24 7.59 -12.90 -1.75
N GLN A 25 8.20 -11.74 -1.55
CA GLN A 25 8.49 -11.26 -0.21
C GLN A 25 7.21 -11.35 0.62
N ASP A 26 7.29 -12.02 1.76
CA ASP A 26 6.19 -12.17 2.71
C ASP A 26 5.49 -10.82 2.91
N LYS A 27 4.15 -10.78 2.88
CA LYS A 27 3.40 -9.51 2.94
C LYS A 27 3.72 -8.73 4.20
N ALA A 28 3.93 -9.43 5.31
CA ALA A 28 4.36 -8.78 6.54
C ALA A 28 5.74 -8.13 6.38
N THR A 29 6.66 -8.74 5.63
CA THR A 29 7.96 -8.16 5.29
C THR A 29 7.80 -6.91 4.41
N GLN A 30 6.95 -6.95 3.38
CA GLN A 30 6.68 -5.78 2.52
C GLN A 30 6.13 -4.60 3.33
N VAL A 31 5.17 -4.85 4.22
CA VAL A 31 4.60 -3.82 5.10
C VAL A 31 5.69 -3.27 6.03
N ARG A 32 6.46 -4.14 6.71
CA ARG A 32 7.53 -3.69 7.61
C ARG A 32 8.56 -2.81 6.89
N GLU A 33 8.98 -3.18 5.69
CA GLU A 33 9.91 -2.39 4.90
C GLU A 33 9.32 -1.06 4.45
N ALA A 34 8.05 -1.04 4.06
CA ALA A 34 7.34 0.20 3.75
C ALA A 34 7.31 1.14 4.97
N PHE A 35 6.98 0.64 6.16
CA PHE A 35 7.04 1.42 7.40
C PHE A 35 8.46 1.86 7.78
N ALA A 36 9.49 1.11 7.40
CA ALA A 36 10.88 1.48 7.63
C ALA A 36 11.41 2.54 6.64
N SER A 37 10.71 2.79 5.53
CA SER A 37 11.05 3.80 4.55
C SER A 37 10.99 5.23 5.14
N PRO A 38 11.66 6.23 4.53
CA PRO A 38 11.57 7.62 4.99
C PRO A 38 10.13 8.15 5.09
N TYR A 39 9.29 7.83 4.11
CA TYR A 39 7.88 8.22 4.10
C TYR A 39 7.07 7.47 5.16
N GLY A 40 7.32 6.16 5.34
CA GLY A 40 6.69 5.36 6.40
C GLY A 40 6.99 5.85 7.81
N LYS A 41 8.24 6.28 8.06
CA LYS A 41 8.63 6.92 9.33
C LYS A 41 7.89 8.24 9.56
N ALA A 42 7.73 9.05 8.52
CA ALA A 42 7.01 10.32 8.62
C ALA A 42 5.51 10.10 8.91
N LEU A 43 4.87 9.14 8.25
CA LEU A 43 3.49 8.73 8.53
C LEU A 43 3.34 8.16 9.94
N THR A 44 4.32 7.37 10.42
CA THR A 44 4.34 6.84 11.79
C THR A 44 4.40 7.97 12.82
N ALA A 45 5.22 8.99 12.60
CA ALA A 45 5.29 10.14 13.49
C ALA A 45 3.96 10.92 13.51
N GLU A 46 3.29 11.05 12.36
CA GLU A 46 1.97 11.69 12.27
C GLU A 46 0.88 10.87 12.98
N LEU A 47 0.89 9.54 12.80
CA LEU A 47 0.05 8.62 13.57
C LEU A 47 0.28 8.80 15.08
N GLY A 48 1.54 8.90 15.52
CA GLY A 48 1.88 9.16 16.92
C GLY A 48 1.28 10.46 17.45
N LYS A 49 1.27 11.54 16.66
CA LYS A 49 0.60 12.80 17.03
C LYS A 49 -0.90 12.59 17.17
N SER A 50 -1.53 11.94 16.19
CA SER A 50 -2.97 11.69 16.19
C SER A 50 -3.40 10.86 17.40
N LEU A 51 -2.67 9.78 17.69
CA LEU A 51 -2.92 8.90 18.84
C LEU A 51 -2.79 9.66 20.17
N ARG A 52 -1.71 10.42 20.37
CA ARG A 52 -1.52 11.21 21.59
C ARG A 52 -2.59 12.27 21.79
N ALA A 53 -3.05 12.91 20.71
CA ALA A 53 -4.11 13.91 20.76
C ALA A 53 -5.49 13.30 21.03
N SER A 54 -5.68 12.03 20.66
CA SER A 54 -6.97 11.33 20.70
C SER A 54 -7.16 10.42 21.92
N ALA A 55 -6.06 10.03 22.57
CA ALA A 55 -6.09 9.15 23.73
C ALA A 55 -6.69 9.83 24.96
N ASP A 56 -7.52 9.08 25.69
CA ASP A 56 -8.11 9.54 26.95
C ASP A 56 -7.04 9.63 28.07
N PRO A 57 -6.75 10.82 28.62
CA PRO A 57 -5.72 11.00 29.64
C PRO A 57 -5.98 10.20 30.92
N ALA A 58 -7.25 10.02 31.32
CA ALA A 58 -7.59 9.26 32.52
C ALA A 58 -7.29 7.77 32.32
N CYS A 59 -7.67 7.23 31.16
CA CYS A 59 -7.32 5.86 30.77
C CYS A 59 -5.81 5.65 30.66
N LEU A 60 -5.06 6.60 30.08
CA LEU A 60 -3.60 6.49 29.99
C LEU A 60 -2.96 6.42 31.38
N THR A 61 -3.46 7.23 32.32
CA THR A 61 -3.00 7.24 33.71
C THR A 61 -3.32 5.91 34.40
N ASP A 62 -4.54 5.40 34.26
CA ASP A 62 -5.00 4.13 34.85
C ASP A 62 -4.21 2.92 34.31
N LYS A 63 -3.98 2.88 32.98
CA LYS A 63 -3.18 1.83 32.34
C LYS A 63 -1.67 2.02 32.52
N GLY A 64 -1.21 3.10 33.14
CA GLY A 64 0.22 3.42 33.29
C GLY A 64 0.95 3.55 31.95
N LEU A 65 0.28 4.02 30.90
CA LEU A 65 0.84 4.16 29.56
C LEU A 65 1.56 5.50 29.41
N ALA A 66 2.86 5.45 29.18
CA ALA A 66 3.66 6.64 28.92
C ALA A 66 3.50 7.13 27.47
N ALA A 67 3.64 8.44 27.26
CA ALA A 67 3.41 9.07 25.95
C ALA A 67 4.36 8.57 24.84
N ASP A 68 5.57 8.13 25.20
CA ASP A 68 6.57 7.56 24.30
C ASP A 68 6.25 6.10 23.90
N GLN A 69 5.34 5.43 24.61
CA GLN A 69 4.89 4.08 24.28
C GLN A 69 3.74 4.06 23.27
N ILE A 70 3.00 5.17 23.13
CA ILE A 70 1.78 5.24 22.31
C ILE A 70 2.11 5.07 20.82
N GLU A 71 3.12 5.78 20.32
CA GLU A 71 3.46 5.76 18.89
C GLU A 71 3.99 4.38 18.45
N PRO A 72 4.97 3.74 19.11
CA PRO A 72 5.43 2.41 18.73
C PRO A 72 4.30 1.36 18.74
N ARG A 73 3.44 1.36 19.77
CA ARG A 73 2.33 0.42 19.83
C ARG A 73 1.29 0.68 18.76
N GLY A 74 0.95 1.95 18.51
CA GLY A 74 0.03 2.33 17.45
C GLY A 74 0.54 1.95 16.06
N ARG A 75 1.83 2.16 15.80
CA ARG A 75 2.49 1.67 14.58
C ARG A 75 2.34 0.16 14.43
N ASP A 76 2.60 -0.60 15.49
CA ASP A 76 2.57 -2.06 15.44
C ASP A 76 1.14 -2.59 15.19
N ILE A 77 0.11 -1.92 15.73
CA ILE A 77 -1.30 -2.17 15.38
C ILE A 77 -1.52 -1.95 13.88
N VAL A 78 -1.17 -0.78 13.35
CA VAL A 78 -1.41 -0.47 11.92
C VAL A 78 -0.62 -1.41 11.00
N ILE A 79 0.60 -1.81 11.37
CA ILE A 79 1.38 -2.83 10.63
C ILE A 79 0.65 -4.17 10.61
N THR A 80 0.15 -4.62 11.77
CA THR A 80 -0.55 -5.90 11.90
C THR A 80 -1.81 -5.93 11.03
N TRP A 81 -2.65 -4.90 11.15
CA TRP A 81 -3.89 -4.81 10.40
C TRP A 81 -3.67 -4.49 8.91
N GLY A 82 -2.67 -3.67 8.58
CA GLY A 82 -2.24 -3.41 7.21
C GLY A 82 -1.69 -4.66 6.51
N THR A 83 -1.00 -5.54 7.24
CA THR A 83 -0.57 -6.85 6.73
C THR A 83 -1.79 -7.71 6.40
N ARG A 84 -2.72 -7.86 7.34
CA ARG A 84 -3.99 -8.59 7.13
C ARG A 84 -4.77 -8.04 5.94
N MET A 85 -4.80 -6.71 5.77
CA MET A 85 -5.42 -6.06 4.63
C MET A 85 -4.78 -6.49 3.30
N LEU A 86 -3.46 -6.40 3.19
CA LEU A 86 -2.75 -6.78 1.97
C LEU A 86 -2.87 -8.28 1.65
N GLU A 87 -2.85 -9.14 2.66
CA GLU A 87 -3.09 -10.58 2.50
C GLU A 87 -4.49 -10.85 1.97
N GLY A 88 -5.52 -10.24 2.58
CA GLY A 88 -6.91 -10.39 2.14
C GLY A 88 -7.15 -9.86 0.72
N ALA A 89 -6.57 -8.70 0.39
CA ALA A 89 -6.63 -8.13 -0.97
C ALA A 89 -5.92 -9.02 -1.99
N SER A 90 -4.74 -9.55 -1.64
CA SER A 90 -3.98 -10.46 -2.52
C SER A 90 -4.73 -11.76 -2.75
N ALA A 91 -5.31 -12.37 -1.70
CA ALA A 91 -6.09 -13.60 -1.85
C ALA A 91 -7.33 -13.41 -2.75
N PHE A 92 -7.97 -12.24 -2.70
CA PHE A 92 -9.05 -11.90 -3.62
C PHE A 92 -8.55 -11.81 -5.06
N ILE A 93 -7.45 -11.07 -5.28
CA ILE A 93 -6.80 -10.93 -6.59
C ILE A 93 -6.38 -12.28 -7.17
N ASP A 94 -5.71 -13.11 -6.38
CA ASP A 94 -5.17 -14.39 -6.82
C ASP A 94 -6.27 -15.34 -7.27
N ARG A 95 -7.43 -15.30 -6.60
CA ARG A 95 -8.63 -16.01 -7.03
C ARG A 95 -9.09 -15.51 -8.40
N GLN A 96 -9.22 -14.19 -8.58
CA GLN A 96 -9.68 -13.63 -9.86
C GLN A 96 -8.71 -13.93 -11.02
N ASN A 97 -7.40 -13.90 -10.74
CA ASN A 97 -6.36 -14.23 -11.71
C ASN A 97 -6.34 -15.74 -12.04
N SER A 98 -6.64 -16.61 -11.07
CA SER A 98 -6.75 -18.06 -11.30
C SER A 98 -7.94 -18.39 -12.20
N ASP A 99 -9.07 -17.70 -12.01
CA ASP A 99 -10.28 -17.88 -12.83
C ASP A 99 -10.15 -17.22 -14.21
N ASN A 100 -9.26 -16.24 -14.36
CA ASN A 100 -9.06 -15.47 -15.60
C ASN A 100 -7.55 -15.29 -15.89
N PRO A 101 -6.83 -16.37 -16.25
CA PRO A 101 -5.38 -16.33 -16.35
C PRO A 101 -4.91 -15.40 -17.47
N PHE A 102 -3.94 -14.54 -17.15
CA PHE A 102 -3.24 -13.72 -18.13
C PHE A 102 -2.21 -14.57 -18.89
N ALA A 103 -2.36 -14.68 -20.21
CA ALA A 103 -1.48 -15.53 -21.03
C ALA A 103 0.02 -15.16 -20.96
N GLY A 104 0.35 -13.89 -20.69
CA GLY A 104 1.73 -13.40 -20.59
C GLY A 104 2.37 -13.57 -19.20
N ALA A 105 1.67 -14.18 -18.25
CA ALA A 105 2.09 -14.39 -16.86
C ALA A 105 3.51 -14.98 -16.72
N ALA A 106 3.75 -16.13 -17.36
CA ALA A 106 5.03 -16.84 -17.24
C ALA A 106 6.19 -16.06 -17.88
N GLU A 107 5.94 -15.42 -19.03
CA GLU A 107 6.95 -14.59 -19.70
C GLU A 107 7.31 -13.39 -18.83
N LEU A 108 6.30 -12.69 -18.29
CA LEU A 108 6.48 -11.55 -17.40
C LEU A 108 7.36 -11.91 -16.18
N GLU A 109 7.09 -13.06 -15.56
CA GLU A 109 7.89 -13.55 -14.42
C GLU A 109 9.33 -13.84 -14.83
N SER A 110 9.53 -14.54 -15.96
CA SER A 110 10.87 -14.88 -16.45
C SER A 110 11.75 -13.65 -16.71
N LEU A 111 11.13 -12.54 -17.15
CA LEU A 111 11.83 -11.28 -17.45
C LEU A 111 12.38 -10.61 -16.20
N LYS A 112 11.86 -10.88 -15.00
CA LYS A 112 12.38 -10.33 -13.74
C LYS A 112 13.82 -10.78 -13.44
N SER A 113 14.27 -11.87 -14.06
CA SER A 113 15.67 -12.32 -13.95
C SER A 113 16.65 -11.42 -14.71
N ASN A 114 16.19 -10.65 -15.70
CA ASN A 114 17.01 -9.80 -16.55
C ASN A 114 17.62 -8.60 -15.77
N PRO A 115 18.91 -8.24 -15.97
CA PRO A 115 19.55 -7.17 -15.22
C PRO A 115 18.88 -5.80 -15.34
N ASP A 116 18.40 -5.41 -16.53
CA ASP A 116 17.75 -4.11 -16.72
C ASP A 116 16.37 -4.08 -16.05
N VAL A 117 15.67 -5.22 -16.03
CA VAL A 117 14.40 -5.36 -15.32
C VAL A 117 14.62 -5.33 -13.80
N LYS A 118 15.64 -6.04 -13.28
CA LYS A 118 16.02 -5.96 -11.85
C LYS A 118 16.33 -4.52 -11.44
N ARG A 119 17.09 -3.80 -12.28
CA ARG A 119 17.42 -2.39 -12.03
C ARG A 119 16.16 -1.52 -12.04
N TYR A 120 15.24 -1.73 -12.99
CA TYR A 120 13.96 -1.05 -13.02
C TYR A 120 13.16 -1.30 -11.72
N LEU A 121 13.01 -2.56 -11.32
CA LEU A 121 12.28 -2.95 -10.12
C LEU A 121 12.89 -2.39 -8.84
N ALA A 122 14.22 -2.32 -8.75
CA ALA A 122 14.91 -1.70 -7.62
C ALA A 122 14.67 -0.18 -7.57
N MET A 123 14.56 0.49 -8.73
CA MET A 123 14.19 1.91 -8.80
C MET A 123 12.72 2.15 -8.45
N GLU A 124 11.85 1.17 -8.69
CA GLU A 124 10.42 1.21 -8.38
C GLU A 124 10.11 0.96 -6.90
N GLU A 125 11.04 0.39 -6.14
CA GLU A 125 10.79 0.03 -4.74
C GLU A 125 10.24 1.18 -3.86
N PRO A 126 10.73 2.44 -3.95
CA PRO A 126 10.18 3.54 -3.17
C PRO A 126 8.70 3.84 -3.46
N ILE A 127 8.28 3.80 -4.73
CA ILE A 127 6.87 4.05 -5.10
C ILE A 127 5.98 2.87 -4.67
N ARG A 128 6.52 1.64 -4.70
CA ARG A 128 5.79 0.46 -4.19
C ARG A 128 5.52 0.58 -2.69
N GLN A 129 6.53 0.96 -1.92
CA GLN A 129 6.41 1.18 -0.48
C GLN A 129 5.42 2.31 -0.17
N ALA A 130 5.50 3.44 -0.91
CA ALA A 130 4.56 4.54 -0.74
C ALA A 130 3.11 4.12 -1.01
N LYS A 131 2.85 3.38 -2.09
CA LYS A 131 1.51 2.88 -2.41
C LYS A 131 0.97 1.91 -1.37
N ILE A 132 1.81 1.06 -0.79
CA ILE A 132 1.42 0.20 0.34
C ILE A 132 0.97 1.05 1.53
N LEU A 133 1.76 2.07 1.90
CA LEU A 133 1.45 2.95 3.02
C LEU A 133 0.19 3.77 2.77
N ASP A 134 0.07 4.40 1.60
CA ASP A 134 -1.09 5.20 1.22
C ASP A 134 -2.36 4.36 1.27
N LEU A 135 -2.33 3.13 0.73
CA LEU A 135 -3.47 2.22 0.78
C LEU A 135 -3.83 1.84 2.23
N ILE A 136 -2.84 1.51 3.07
CA ILE A 136 -3.05 1.15 4.48
C ILE A 136 -3.68 2.31 5.24
N PHE A 137 -3.09 3.52 5.15
CA PHE A 137 -3.58 4.68 5.89
C PHE A 137 -4.91 5.20 5.36
N GLU A 138 -5.14 5.20 4.04
CA GLU A 138 -6.44 5.55 3.46
C GLU A 138 -7.55 4.62 3.97
N HIS A 139 -7.31 3.31 3.98
CA HIS A 139 -8.30 2.35 4.47
C HIS A 139 -8.47 2.41 6.00
N PHE A 140 -7.39 2.61 6.75
CA PHE A 140 -7.44 2.76 8.20
C PHE A 140 -8.25 4.01 8.60
N ASP A 141 -7.99 5.15 7.96
CA ASP A 141 -8.72 6.39 8.24
C ASP A 141 -10.20 6.28 7.87
N ARG A 142 -10.51 5.69 6.71
CA ARG A 142 -11.90 5.40 6.31
C ARG A 142 -12.60 4.49 7.30
N HIS A 143 -11.91 3.46 7.79
CA HIS A 143 -12.44 2.59 8.83
C HIS A 143 -12.78 3.37 10.10
N ASN A 144 -11.86 4.20 10.59
CA ASN A 144 -12.06 5.02 11.78
C ASN A 144 -13.29 5.93 11.65
N VAL A 145 -13.51 6.52 10.48
CA VAL A 145 -14.71 7.31 10.19
C VAL A 145 -15.98 6.43 10.23
N ILE A 146 -15.98 5.29 9.55
CA ILE A 146 -17.15 4.38 9.46
C ILE A 146 -17.50 3.82 10.85
N ALA A 147 -16.51 3.35 11.60
CA ALA A 147 -16.65 2.78 12.94
C ALA A 147 -16.76 3.84 14.04
N ARG A 148 -16.75 5.13 13.67
CA ARG A 148 -16.82 6.28 14.59
C ARG A 148 -15.70 6.28 15.65
N VAL A 149 -14.55 5.69 15.36
CA VAL A 149 -13.38 5.74 16.23
C VAL A 149 -12.94 7.18 16.39
N LYS A 150 -12.72 7.63 17.63
CA LYS A 150 -12.24 8.97 17.95
C LYS A 150 -10.73 9.02 17.75
N LEU A 151 -10.29 8.97 16.50
CA LEU A 151 -8.89 9.09 16.10
C LEU A 151 -8.79 10.06 14.91
N GLY A 152 -7.86 11.00 14.96
CA GLY A 152 -7.59 11.90 13.84
C GLY A 152 -7.01 11.14 12.63
N ALA A 153 -7.37 11.57 11.43
CA ALA A 153 -6.81 11.02 10.19
C ALA A 153 -5.29 11.25 10.11
N VAL A 154 -4.61 10.37 9.38
CA VAL A 154 -3.15 10.42 9.16
C VAL A 154 -2.82 10.55 7.67
N TYR A 155 -3.69 10.01 6.80
CA TYR A 155 -3.50 9.99 5.36
C TYR A 155 -3.34 11.42 4.80
N PRO A 156 -2.26 11.73 4.08
CA PRO A 156 -1.97 13.12 3.71
C PRO A 156 -3.02 13.78 2.81
N LEU A 157 -3.69 13.01 1.94
CA LEU A 157 -4.77 13.55 1.10
C LEU A 157 -6.04 13.87 1.89
N GLU A 158 -6.33 13.12 2.96
CA GLU A 158 -7.49 13.39 3.82
C GLU A 158 -7.22 14.59 4.75
N THR A 159 -5.98 14.72 5.23
CA THR A 159 -5.58 15.77 6.18
C THR A 159 -5.15 17.08 5.53
N GLY A 160 -4.83 17.07 4.23
CA GLY A 160 -4.21 18.21 3.55
C GLY A 160 -2.78 18.50 4.02
N ASN A 161 -2.08 17.51 4.58
CA ASN A 161 -0.73 17.68 5.12
C ASN A 161 0.32 17.75 3.99
N GLU A 162 0.54 18.97 3.48
CA GLU A 162 1.50 19.28 2.42
C GLU A 162 2.94 18.86 2.71
N ALA A 163 3.34 18.79 3.99
CA ALA A 163 4.68 18.34 4.36
C ALA A 163 4.83 16.83 4.15
N LEU A 164 3.80 16.04 4.48
CA LEU A 164 3.79 14.60 4.22
C LEU A 164 3.63 14.30 2.72
N LEU A 165 2.79 15.05 2.00
CA LEU A 165 2.63 14.90 0.55
C LEU A 165 3.98 15.07 -0.18
N ARG A 166 4.78 16.06 0.22
CA ARG A 166 6.13 16.27 -0.35
C ARG A 166 7.14 15.17 -0.04
N LEU A 167 6.92 14.37 1.01
CA LEU A 167 7.76 13.23 1.35
C LEU A 167 7.37 11.96 0.59
N ASN A 168 6.19 11.93 -0.03
CA ASN A 168 5.78 10.81 -0.87
C ASN A 168 6.71 10.75 -2.11
N PRO A 169 7.46 9.65 -2.31
CA PRO A 169 8.45 9.54 -3.37
C PRO A 169 7.85 9.31 -4.77
N THR A 170 6.53 9.24 -4.90
CA THR A 170 5.82 8.83 -6.14
C THR A 170 6.28 9.64 -7.34
N ASP A 171 6.05 10.95 -7.38
CA ASP A 171 6.34 11.79 -8.56
C ASP A 171 7.82 11.70 -8.97
N ALA A 172 8.72 11.84 -7.99
CA ALA A 172 10.16 11.79 -8.23
C ALA A 172 10.62 10.40 -8.71
N THR A 173 9.96 9.33 -8.27
CA THR A 173 10.28 7.96 -8.70
C THR A 173 9.72 7.69 -10.10
N GLU A 174 8.51 8.13 -10.41
CA GLU A 174 7.90 8.00 -11.73
C GLU A 174 8.74 8.70 -12.80
N GLU A 175 9.18 9.94 -12.55
CA GLU A 175 10.06 10.67 -13.47
C GLU A 175 11.37 9.91 -13.74
N ARG A 176 11.95 9.32 -12.69
CA ARG A 176 13.19 8.53 -12.80
C ARG A 176 12.98 7.23 -13.58
N LEU A 177 11.86 6.54 -13.36
CA LEU A 177 11.50 5.32 -14.09
C LEU A 177 11.23 5.61 -15.56
N GLU A 178 10.47 6.67 -15.87
CA GLU A 178 10.21 7.12 -17.23
C GLU A 178 11.52 7.46 -17.96
N THR A 179 12.40 8.23 -17.31
CA THR A 179 13.71 8.57 -17.85
C THR A 179 14.57 7.34 -18.11
N PHE A 180 14.59 6.39 -17.18
CA PHE A 180 15.35 5.14 -17.33
C PHE A 180 14.79 4.27 -18.46
N ALA A 181 13.48 4.06 -18.52
CA ALA A 181 12.82 3.29 -19.55
C ALA A 181 12.98 3.92 -20.94
N GLY A 182 12.81 5.24 -21.05
CA GLY A 182 12.93 5.99 -22.31
C GLY A 182 14.34 5.97 -22.91
N LYS A 183 15.37 5.93 -22.06
CA LYS A 183 16.79 5.83 -22.50
C LYS A 183 17.24 4.39 -22.74
N SER A 184 16.49 3.40 -22.25
CA SER A 184 16.91 2.00 -22.34
C SER A 184 16.74 1.41 -23.74
N ARG A 185 17.79 0.73 -24.21
CA ARG A 185 17.76 -0.09 -25.44
C ARG A 185 17.38 -1.55 -25.17
N SER A 186 17.14 -1.91 -23.92
CA SER A 186 16.86 -3.28 -23.49
C SER A 186 15.54 -3.79 -24.05
N LYS A 187 15.60 -4.82 -24.90
CA LYS A 187 14.39 -5.50 -25.41
C LYS A 187 13.61 -6.16 -24.28
N ALA A 188 14.32 -6.73 -23.31
CA ALA A 188 13.71 -7.38 -22.14
C ALA A 188 12.93 -6.38 -21.29
N LEU A 189 13.50 -5.21 -20.99
CA LEU A 189 12.78 -4.17 -20.25
C LEU A 189 11.53 -3.69 -20.99
N LYS A 190 11.63 -3.44 -22.29
CA LYS A 190 10.47 -3.02 -23.10
C LYS A 190 9.36 -4.07 -23.10
N ARG A 191 9.72 -5.35 -23.23
CA ARG A 191 8.78 -6.45 -23.18
C ARG A 191 8.16 -6.60 -21.80
N PHE A 192 8.96 -6.43 -20.74
CA PHE A 192 8.49 -6.45 -19.36
C PHE A 192 7.43 -5.36 -19.12
N LEU A 193 7.71 -4.11 -19.49
CA LEU A 193 6.75 -3.01 -19.34
C LEU A 193 5.46 -3.26 -20.12
N GLN A 194 5.57 -3.72 -21.37
CA GLN A 194 4.41 -4.08 -22.19
C GLN A 194 3.54 -5.17 -21.54
N LEU A 195 4.17 -6.24 -21.04
CA LEU A 195 3.45 -7.34 -20.39
C LEU A 195 2.86 -6.93 -19.04
N SER A 196 3.52 -6.04 -18.30
CA SER A 196 3.00 -5.47 -17.06
C SER A 196 1.73 -4.68 -17.31
N ASP A 197 1.70 -3.83 -18.33
CA ASP A 197 0.50 -3.06 -18.71
C ASP A 197 -0.66 -4.00 -19.10
N GLN A 198 -0.36 -5.02 -19.91
CA GLN A 198 -1.35 -6.04 -20.31
C GLN A 198 -1.86 -6.85 -19.12
N GLY A 199 -0.97 -7.23 -18.20
CA GLY A 199 -1.32 -7.95 -16.98
C GLY A 199 -2.23 -7.12 -16.06
N ALA A 200 -1.97 -5.83 -15.92
CA ALA A 200 -2.82 -4.94 -15.13
C ALA A 200 -4.21 -4.73 -15.75
N ILE A 201 -4.28 -4.60 -17.09
CA ILE A 201 -5.56 -4.56 -17.81
C ILE A 201 -6.33 -5.86 -17.59
N ALA A 202 -5.67 -7.02 -17.72
CA ALA A 202 -6.28 -8.33 -17.51
C ALA A 202 -6.79 -8.49 -16.07
N GLN A 203 -5.99 -8.12 -15.07
CA GLN A 203 -6.41 -8.12 -13.67
C GLN A 203 -7.62 -7.21 -13.44
N SER A 204 -7.60 -5.98 -13.95
CA SER A 204 -8.73 -5.05 -13.79
C SER A 204 -10.01 -5.64 -14.42
N ALA A 205 -9.88 -6.28 -15.58
CA ALA A 205 -11.00 -6.98 -16.22
C ALA A 205 -11.49 -8.18 -15.40
N ALA A 206 -10.59 -8.94 -14.77
CA ALA A 206 -10.94 -10.05 -13.89
C ALA A 206 -11.69 -9.57 -12.64
N ILE A 207 -11.18 -8.54 -11.96
CA ILE A 207 -11.82 -7.93 -10.78
C ILE A 207 -13.22 -7.41 -11.12
N LYS A 208 -13.40 -6.78 -12.30
CA LYS A 208 -14.72 -6.29 -12.74
C LYS A 208 -15.74 -7.40 -12.99
N LYS A 209 -15.29 -8.63 -13.24
CA LYS A 209 -16.14 -9.81 -13.43
C LYS A 209 -16.40 -10.57 -12.13
N ALA A 210 -15.78 -10.18 -11.02
CA ALA A 210 -15.96 -10.85 -9.75
C ALA A 210 -17.43 -10.82 -9.32
N SER A 211 -17.96 -11.98 -8.92
CA SER A 211 -19.34 -12.13 -8.44
C SER A 211 -19.58 -11.49 -7.07
N SER A 212 -18.50 -11.20 -6.34
CA SER A 212 -18.52 -10.51 -5.04
C SER A 212 -17.61 -9.29 -5.10
N PRO A 213 -18.00 -8.16 -4.47
CA PRO A 213 -17.15 -6.99 -4.44
C PRO A 213 -15.84 -7.29 -3.69
N PRO A 214 -14.76 -6.55 -3.99
CA PRO A 214 -13.54 -6.63 -3.19
C PRO A 214 -13.85 -6.23 -1.74
N PRO A 215 -13.10 -6.74 -0.74
CA PRO A 215 -13.30 -6.35 0.63
C PRO A 215 -13.12 -4.83 0.79
N LEU A 216 -13.96 -4.23 1.63
CA LEU A 216 -13.99 -2.79 1.85
C LEU A 216 -13.19 -2.43 3.13
N PRO A 217 -12.84 -1.14 3.35
CA PRO A 217 -12.08 -0.71 4.52
C PRO A 217 -12.60 -1.30 5.85
N HIS A 218 -13.92 -1.26 6.06
CA HIS A 218 -14.57 -1.79 7.27
C HIS A 218 -14.46 -3.30 7.46
N THR A 219 -14.13 -4.06 6.40
CA THR A 219 -13.88 -5.50 6.49
C THR A 219 -12.44 -5.79 6.88
N PHE A 220 -11.50 -5.02 6.33
CA PHE A 220 -10.07 -5.23 6.56
C PHE A 220 -9.64 -4.90 8.00
N PHE A 221 -10.21 -3.83 8.55
CA PHE A 221 -9.90 -3.33 9.89
C PHE A 221 -10.99 -3.68 10.92
N LYS A 222 -11.89 -4.61 10.60
CA LYS A 222 -12.91 -5.07 11.54
C LYS A 222 -12.23 -5.61 12.81
N ASP A 223 -12.62 -5.08 13.96
CA ASP A 223 -12.15 -5.44 15.31
C ASP A 223 -10.85 -4.73 15.75
N VAL A 224 -10.27 -3.85 14.91
CA VAL A 224 -9.10 -3.01 15.27
C VAL A 224 -9.39 -2.10 16.47
N GLU A 225 -10.65 -1.78 16.72
CA GLU A 225 -11.10 -0.96 17.84
C GLU A 225 -10.68 -1.53 19.20
N SER A 226 -10.60 -2.86 19.30
CA SER A 226 -10.15 -3.53 20.53
C SER A 226 -8.68 -3.23 20.82
N ASP A 227 -7.83 -3.27 19.78
CA ASP A 227 -6.41 -2.94 19.93
C ASP A 227 -6.20 -1.43 20.14
N LEU A 228 -7.03 -0.59 19.50
CA LEU A 228 -7.00 0.86 19.71
C LEU A 228 -7.48 1.25 21.12
N ALA A 229 -8.42 0.50 21.71
CA ALA A 229 -8.84 0.69 23.09
C ALA A 229 -7.71 0.40 24.09
N GLU A 230 -6.78 -0.50 23.76
CA GLU A 230 -5.55 -0.70 24.54
C GLU A 230 -4.61 0.51 24.51
N LEU A 231 -4.78 1.42 23.56
CA LEU A 231 -4.12 2.72 23.49
C LEU A 231 -5.01 3.88 23.97
N CYS A 232 -6.09 3.56 24.70
CA CYS A 232 -7.03 4.54 25.23
C CYS A 232 -7.75 5.38 24.16
N ILE A 233 -7.85 4.86 22.93
CA ILE A 233 -8.63 5.44 21.85
C ILE A 233 -10.06 4.92 21.95
N ARG A 234 -11.03 5.82 22.03
CA ARG A 234 -12.44 5.45 22.24
C ARG A 234 -13.19 5.33 20.90
N SER A 235 -14.10 4.37 20.80
CA SER A 235 -15.12 4.38 19.75
C SER A 235 -16.30 5.26 20.15
N GLY A 236 -16.78 6.07 19.21
CA GLY A 236 -17.97 6.89 19.39
C GLY A 236 -19.22 6.02 19.38
N LYS A 237 -19.76 5.75 20.57
CA LYS A 237 -21.17 5.36 20.71
C LYS A 237 -22.05 6.55 20.31
#